data_AF-A0A091L888-F1
#
_entry.id   AF-A0A091L888-F1
#
_cell.length_a   1.000
_cell.length_b   1.000
_cell.length_c   1.000
_cell.angle_alpha   90.00
_cell.angle_beta   90.00
_cell.angle_gamma   90.00
#
_symmetry.space_group_name_H-M   'P 1'
#
loop_
_entity.id
_entity.type
_entity.pdbx_description
1 polymer ?
#
loop_
_entity_poly.entity_id
_entity_poly.type
_entity_poly.pdbx_seq_one_letter_code
_entity_poly.pdbx_strand_id
1 'polypeptide(L)'
;FRSGKYVYKPIMNQTCCPQYTIRCQALRFQTSKSHKKVLKKMLKFIAKGDVSKVVSEEEPMDSHIEDVAACDFAYKSESHVSQSELTPLSVDHAERAENEDKDTGETKEEVNVQTVESGSLQICADKDTPVPGEPSHSAKIVHAPPKPGTAAKLSSKPPCRKAKDIRKERKLQKLLQNQMCAFEGSQFQAGDQVFLLQNSKSKTNQPKTIEDFVFVSLPDDARHKLEVRLVPVSFEDPQFKSSFNQSATLFARYQMAIHKDTPSDCGENEFTRFLCDSPLEAENAPNGPECGYGSFHQQYWLDGKIIAVGVIDILPYCVSSVYLYYDPDYSFLSLGVYSALREIAFTRQLHEKAPDLCFYYMGFYIHSCPKMRYK
;
A
#
# COMPACT_ATOMS: atom_id res chain seq x y z
N PHE A 1 -2.97 -15.66 -6.80
CA PHE A 1 -2.96 -14.29 -7.38
C PHE A 1 -3.25 -14.37 -8.86
N ARG A 2 -3.76 -13.30 -9.49
CA ARG A 2 -3.97 -13.28 -10.94
C ARG A 2 -3.29 -12.10 -11.64
N SER A 3 -3.10 -12.24 -12.94
CA SER A 3 -2.71 -11.17 -13.87
C SER A 3 -3.48 -11.41 -15.17
N GLY A 4 -4.41 -10.51 -15.52
CA GLY A 4 -5.42 -10.83 -16.54
C GLY A 4 -6.17 -12.13 -16.22
N LYS A 5 -6.26 -13.02 -17.22
CA LYS A 5 -6.84 -14.38 -17.11
C LYS A 5 -5.93 -15.43 -16.44
N TYR A 6 -4.67 -15.13 -16.14
CA TYR A 6 -3.75 -16.12 -15.56
C TYR A 6 -3.83 -16.16 -14.04
N VAL A 7 -4.03 -17.35 -13.46
CA VAL A 7 -3.95 -17.58 -12.00
C VAL A 7 -2.63 -18.25 -11.65
N TYR A 8 -1.87 -17.63 -10.75
CA TYR A 8 -0.58 -18.14 -10.27
C TYR A 8 -0.75 -18.85 -8.93
N LYS A 9 -0.25 -20.10 -8.88
CA LYS A 9 -0.08 -20.93 -7.67
C LYS A 9 1.40 -21.29 -7.53
N PRO A 10 2.21 -20.47 -6.81
CA PRO A 10 3.65 -20.70 -6.69
C PRO A 10 3.96 -21.95 -5.85
N ILE A 11 4.96 -22.72 -6.28
CA ILE A 11 5.53 -23.82 -5.50
C ILE A 11 6.60 -23.24 -4.56
N MET A 12 6.18 -22.90 -3.34
CA MET A 12 6.94 -22.04 -2.42
C MET A 12 8.31 -22.59 -1.99
N ASN A 13 8.52 -23.91 -2.03
CA ASN A 13 9.79 -24.57 -1.73
C ASN A 13 10.70 -24.78 -2.96
N GLN A 14 10.25 -24.39 -4.16
CA GLN A 14 11.03 -24.51 -5.40
C GLN A 14 11.27 -23.14 -6.08
N THR A 15 10.41 -22.14 -5.85
CA THR A 15 10.59 -20.80 -6.40
C THR A 15 11.80 -20.08 -5.78
N CYS A 16 12.62 -19.44 -6.62
CA CYS A 16 13.70 -18.56 -6.17
C CYS A 16 13.21 -17.26 -5.53
N CYS A 17 11.94 -16.89 -5.76
CA CYS A 17 11.29 -15.71 -5.22
C CYS A 17 10.00 -16.11 -4.49
N PRO A 18 10.06 -16.47 -3.20
CA PRO A 18 8.88 -16.81 -2.40
C PRO A 18 7.90 -15.63 -2.30
N GLN A 19 6.61 -15.92 -2.53
CA GLN A 19 5.52 -14.94 -2.49
C GLN A 19 4.78 -15.03 -1.15
N TYR A 20 4.96 -14.03 -0.29
CA TYR A 20 4.28 -13.95 1.00
C TYR A 20 2.97 -13.17 0.84
N THR A 21 1.84 -13.86 0.99
CA THR A 21 0.51 -13.25 0.87
C THR A 21 0.23 -12.24 1.97
N ILE A 22 -0.11 -11.01 1.61
CA ILE A 22 -0.44 -9.95 2.56
C ILE A 22 -1.93 -9.99 2.86
N ARG A 23 -2.29 -10.59 3.99
CA ARG A 23 -3.68 -10.80 4.43
C ARG A 23 -4.00 -9.98 5.68
N CYS A 24 -4.97 -9.08 5.57
CA CYS A 24 -5.53 -8.32 6.68
C CYS A 24 -6.84 -8.97 7.17
N GLN A 25 -7.00 -9.16 8.47
CA GLN A 25 -8.32 -9.47 9.08
C GLN A 25 -9.10 -8.16 9.20
N ALA A 26 -9.99 -7.87 8.25
CA ALA A 26 -10.58 -6.55 8.09
C ALA A 26 -11.32 -6.09 9.36
N LEU A 27 -12.08 -6.98 10.00
CA LEU A 27 -12.83 -6.72 11.24
C LEU A 27 -11.94 -6.29 12.41
N ARG A 28 -10.68 -6.77 12.45
CA ARG A 28 -9.72 -6.46 13.54
C ARG A 28 -8.81 -5.27 13.24
N PHE A 29 -8.85 -4.74 12.01
CA PHE A 29 -8.05 -3.59 11.62
C PHE A 29 -8.33 -2.35 12.49
N GLN A 30 -7.29 -1.64 12.88
CA GLN A 30 -7.39 -0.39 13.64
C GLN A 30 -6.65 0.73 12.92
N THR A 31 -7.30 1.89 12.79
CA THR A 31 -6.74 3.04 12.08
C THR A 31 -5.62 3.71 12.88
N SER A 32 -4.39 3.58 12.38
CA SER A 32 -3.19 4.22 12.93
C SER A 32 -3.23 5.75 12.80
N LYS A 33 -2.24 6.43 13.38
CA LYS A 33 -2.08 7.90 13.22
C LYS A 33 -1.78 8.30 11.77
N SER A 34 -1.02 7.50 11.02
CA SER A 34 -0.72 7.74 9.60
C SER A 34 -1.96 7.52 8.73
N HIS A 35 -2.74 6.45 8.96
CA HIS A 35 -4.00 6.21 8.26
C HIS A 35 -4.99 7.36 8.48
N LYS A 36 -5.12 7.83 9.72
CA LYS A 36 -5.94 9.00 10.07
C LYS A 36 -5.43 10.31 9.45
N LYS A 37 -4.12 10.44 9.15
CA LYS A 37 -3.56 11.59 8.43
C LYS A 37 -4.00 11.59 6.96
N VAL A 38 -3.93 10.45 6.28
CA VAL A 38 -4.38 10.29 4.87
C VAL A 38 -5.88 10.56 4.75
N LEU A 39 -6.71 9.91 5.57
CA LEU A 39 -8.16 10.10 5.58
C LEU A 39 -8.57 11.57 5.80
N LYS A 40 -7.92 12.25 6.76
CA LYS A 40 -8.15 13.69 7.00
C LYS A 40 -7.64 14.57 5.87
N LYS A 41 -6.53 14.20 5.20
CA LYS A 41 -6.01 14.94 4.04
C LYS A 41 -7.03 14.91 2.90
N MET A 42 -7.59 13.74 2.61
CA MET A 42 -8.65 13.58 1.61
C MET A 42 -9.89 14.41 1.97
N LEU A 43 -10.44 14.25 3.18
CA LEU A 43 -11.62 15.02 3.62
C LEU A 43 -11.39 16.55 3.57
N LYS A 44 -10.19 17.02 3.99
CA LYS A 44 -9.83 18.43 3.93
C LYS A 44 -9.74 18.95 2.49
N PHE A 45 -9.14 18.15 1.61
CA PHE A 45 -9.07 18.46 0.19
C PHE A 45 -10.47 18.55 -0.42
N ILE A 46 -11.34 17.55 -0.22
CA ILE A 46 -12.70 17.57 -0.80
C ILE A 46 -13.51 18.77 -0.28
N ALA A 47 -13.46 19.04 1.03
CA ALA A 47 -14.23 20.15 1.63
C ALA A 47 -13.72 21.54 1.21
N LYS A 48 -12.41 21.79 1.19
CA LYS A 48 -11.83 23.14 1.04
C LYS A 48 -11.06 23.38 -0.27
N GLY A 49 -10.76 22.32 -1.04
CA GLY A 49 -9.80 22.34 -2.15
C GLY A 49 -8.37 22.64 -1.71
N ASP A 50 -8.03 22.37 -0.45
CA ASP A 50 -6.72 22.67 0.13
C ASP A 50 -5.65 21.71 -0.39
N VAL A 51 -5.06 22.06 -1.54
CA VAL A 51 -3.81 21.46 -2.04
C VAL A 51 -2.65 22.03 -1.23
N SER A 52 -2.50 21.58 0.02
CA SER A 52 -1.36 22.00 0.84
C SER A 52 -0.07 21.55 0.16
N LYS A 53 0.71 22.49 -0.36
CA LYS A 53 2.11 22.31 -0.76
C LYS A 53 2.96 21.99 0.47
N VAL A 54 2.79 20.79 1.01
CA VAL A 54 3.88 20.10 1.69
C VAL A 54 4.89 19.88 0.58
N VAL A 55 6.01 20.60 0.65
CA VAL A 55 7.12 20.43 -0.28
C VAL A 55 7.45 18.95 -0.33
N SER A 56 7.47 18.39 -1.54
CA SER A 56 7.80 17.00 -1.77
C SER A 56 9.27 16.77 -1.43
N GLU A 57 9.54 16.32 -0.21
CA GLU A 57 10.39 15.15 -0.11
C GLU A 57 9.52 13.99 -0.59
N GLU A 58 9.76 13.58 -1.83
CA GLU A 58 9.16 12.37 -2.41
C GLU A 58 9.77 11.15 -1.72
N GLU A 59 9.33 10.85 -0.50
CA GLU A 59 9.65 9.57 0.11
C GLU A 59 8.86 8.49 -0.62
N PRO A 60 9.54 7.56 -1.34
CA PRO A 60 8.91 6.70 -2.33
C PRO A 60 8.25 5.51 -1.65
N MET A 61 7.15 5.76 -0.94
CA MET A 61 6.34 4.71 -0.30
C MET A 61 7.12 3.90 0.77
N ASP A 62 8.31 4.38 1.16
CA ASP A 62 9.20 3.75 2.15
C ASP A 62 8.88 4.32 3.53
N SER A 63 8.48 3.48 4.47
CA SER A 63 8.20 3.90 5.83
C SER A 63 9.47 3.81 6.67
N HIS A 64 10.23 4.90 6.73
CA HIS A 64 11.35 5.02 7.65
C HIS A 64 10.91 4.82 9.11
N ILE A 65 11.07 3.59 9.59
CA ILE A 65 11.29 3.30 11.01
C ILE A 65 12.78 3.55 11.25
N GLU A 66 13.08 4.56 12.07
CA GLU A 66 14.43 4.77 12.58
C GLU A 66 14.88 3.52 13.35
N ASP A 67 16.15 3.16 13.17
CA ASP A 67 16.78 1.96 13.74
C ASP A 67 16.69 1.90 15.26
N VAL A 68 15.75 1.10 15.78
CA VAL A 68 15.66 0.76 17.20
C VAL A 68 16.40 -0.54 17.43
N ALA A 69 17.71 -0.37 17.66
CA ALA A 69 18.64 -1.20 18.42
C ALA A 69 18.28 -2.70 18.60
N ALA A 70 19.18 -3.55 18.09
CA ALA A 70 19.19 -5.00 18.24
C ALA A 70 18.57 -5.54 19.55
N CYS A 71 17.33 -6.04 19.44
CA CYS A 71 16.68 -6.84 20.46
C CYS A 71 16.88 -8.32 20.10
N ASP A 72 17.81 -8.97 20.79
CA ASP A 72 18.06 -10.41 20.69
C ASP A 72 16.80 -11.19 21.17
N PHE A 73 15.95 -11.62 20.23
CA PHE A 73 14.74 -12.39 20.55
C PHE A 73 14.97 -13.86 20.22
N ALA A 74 15.37 -14.63 21.24
CA ALA A 74 15.63 -16.05 21.12
C ALA A 74 14.40 -16.80 20.56
N TYR A 75 14.62 -17.53 19.46
CA TYR A 75 13.59 -18.30 18.75
C TYR A 75 13.07 -19.44 19.64
N LYS A 76 11.91 -19.24 20.29
CA LYS A 76 11.13 -20.33 20.88
C LYS A 76 10.12 -20.85 19.87
N SER A 77 10.48 -21.96 19.24
CA SER A 77 9.57 -22.78 18.46
C SER A 77 8.62 -23.56 19.36
N GLU A 78 7.42 -23.03 19.61
CA GLU A 78 6.28 -23.86 20.00
C GLU A 78 5.07 -23.56 19.09
N SER A 79 4.82 -24.51 18.19
CA SER A 79 3.72 -24.47 17.24
C SER A 79 2.46 -25.08 17.84
N HIS A 80 1.49 -24.24 18.21
CA HIS A 80 0.11 -24.65 18.40
C HIS A 80 -0.78 -24.07 17.29
N VAL A 81 -0.63 -24.64 16.09
CA VAL A 81 -1.64 -24.56 15.03
C VAL A 81 -2.46 -25.86 15.12
N SER A 82 -3.77 -25.74 15.33
CA SER A 82 -4.64 -26.91 15.42
C SER A 82 -4.74 -27.60 14.05
N GLN A 83 -4.65 -28.93 14.01
CA GLN A 83 -4.65 -29.72 12.77
C GLN A 83 -5.98 -29.70 11.99
N SER A 84 -6.99 -28.97 12.46
CA SER A 84 -8.32 -28.86 11.85
C SER A 84 -8.43 -27.88 10.65
N GLU A 85 -7.36 -27.15 10.30
CA GLU A 85 -7.36 -26.17 9.19
C GLU A 85 -6.53 -26.60 7.96
N LEU A 86 -6.05 -27.85 7.90
CA LEU A 86 -5.23 -28.38 6.80
C LEU A 86 -5.82 -29.66 6.18
N THR A 87 -6.99 -29.53 5.54
CA THR A 87 -7.57 -30.59 4.69
C THR A 87 -7.44 -30.21 3.22
N PRO A 88 -6.65 -30.93 2.40
CA PRO A 88 -6.67 -30.78 0.95
C PRO A 88 -8.01 -31.28 0.39
N LEU A 89 -8.51 -30.63 -0.66
CA LEU A 89 -9.69 -31.10 -1.40
C LEU A 89 -9.39 -32.46 -2.05
N SER A 90 -10.11 -33.50 -1.62
CA SER A 90 -10.23 -34.76 -2.34
C SER A 90 -11.19 -34.59 -3.50
N VAL A 91 -10.76 -34.93 -4.71
CA VAL A 91 -11.62 -34.99 -5.90
C VAL A 91 -12.15 -36.42 -6.00
N ASP A 92 -13.47 -36.60 -5.96
CA ASP A 92 -14.09 -37.91 -6.16
C ASP A 92 -14.03 -38.33 -7.64
N HIS A 93 -13.64 -39.58 -7.88
CA HIS A 93 -13.57 -40.18 -9.21
C HIS A 93 -14.60 -41.32 -9.37
N ALA A 94 -15.67 -41.04 -10.10
CA ALA A 94 -16.44 -41.95 -10.95
C ALA A 94 -17.31 -41.07 -11.87
N GLU A 95 -17.58 -41.37 -13.14
CA GLU A 95 -17.62 -42.66 -13.80
C GLU A 95 -16.80 -42.75 -15.10
N ARG A 96 -16.68 -43.99 -15.61
CA ARG A 96 -15.91 -44.41 -16.77
C ARG A 96 -16.82 -44.59 -17.98
N ALA A 97 -16.48 -43.95 -19.10
CA ALA A 97 -17.03 -44.32 -20.41
C ALA A 97 -15.86 -44.57 -21.37
N GLU A 98 -15.91 -45.69 -22.07
CA GLU A 98 -14.84 -46.20 -22.91
C GLU A 98 -14.86 -45.54 -24.30
N ASN A 99 -13.69 -45.41 -24.93
CA ASN A 99 -13.49 -45.78 -26.33
C ASN A 99 -12.00 -46.00 -26.60
N GLU A 100 -11.72 -47.05 -27.37
CA GLU A 100 -10.38 -47.42 -27.83
C GLU A 100 -9.95 -46.55 -29.02
N ASP A 101 -8.67 -46.22 -29.13
CA ASP A 101 -7.91 -46.64 -30.32
C ASP A 101 -6.40 -46.73 -30.04
N LYS A 102 -5.69 -47.39 -30.94
CA LYS A 102 -4.30 -47.85 -30.83
C LYS A 102 -3.29 -46.75 -31.16
N ASP A 103 -2.08 -46.87 -30.61
CA ASP A 103 -0.93 -47.24 -31.46
C ASP A 103 0.17 -47.98 -30.68
N THR A 104 1.08 -48.62 -31.41
CA THR A 104 2.07 -49.60 -30.97
C THR A 104 3.44 -48.96 -30.79
N GLY A 105 4.25 -49.47 -29.85
CA GLY A 105 5.57 -48.90 -29.56
C GLY A 105 6.75 -49.45 -30.38
N GLU A 106 7.86 -48.72 -30.26
CA GLU A 106 9.28 -49.13 -30.43
C GLU A 106 9.78 -49.48 -31.85
N THR A 107 10.90 -48.92 -32.33
CA THR A 107 12.24 -49.21 -31.77
C THR A 107 13.36 -48.30 -32.37
N LYS A 108 14.36 -47.97 -31.52
CA LYS A 108 15.83 -47.82 -31.84
C LYS A 108 16.27 -46.69 -32.83
N GLU A 109 17.52 -46.18 -32.84
CA GLU A 109 18.74 -46.48 -32.07
C GLU A 109 19.66 -45.23 -31.90
N GLU A 110 20.76 -45.46 -31.19
CA GLU A 110 21.74 -44.60 -30.53
C GLU A 110 22.66 -43.60 -31.32
N VAL A 111 23.16 -42.62 -30.54
CA VAL A 111 24.56 -42.10 -30.48
C VAL A 111 25.18 -41.33 -31.67
N ASN A 112 25.56 -40.07 -31.42
CA ASN A 112 26.99 -39.69 -31.35
C ASN A 112 27.24 -38.44 -30.47
N VAL A 113 28.33 -38.45 -29.70
CA VAL A 113 28.84 -37.32 -28.90
C VAL A 113 30.14 -36.85 -29.53
N GLN A 114 30.32 -35.52 -29.67
CA GLN A 114 31.66 -34.98 -29.89
C GLN A 114 31.92 -33.72 -29.05
N THR A 115 32.72 -33.92 -28.02
CA THR A 115 33.35 -32.87 -27.22
C THR A 115 34.50 -32.25 -28.00
N VAL A 116 34.57 -30.92 -28.11
CA VAL A 116 35.84 -30.21 -28.33
C VAL A 116 35.89 -28.99 -27.42
N GLU A 117 36.85 -29.03 -26.50
CA GLU A 117 37.23 -27.92 -25.64
C GLU A 117 38.46 -27.24 -26.27
N SER A 118 38.49 -25.91 -26.34
CA SER A 118 39.71 -25.10 -26.48
C SER A 118 39.38 -23.61 -26.31
N GLY A 119 39.93 -22.98 -25.28
CA GLY A 119 39.85 -21.53 -25.08
C GLY A 119 41.08 -20.81 -25.62
N SER A 120 41.02 -19.47 -25.63
CA SER A 120 42.14 -18.52 -25.51
C SER A 120 41.68 -17.14 -25.99
N LEU A 121 41.70 -16.15 -25.09
CA LEU A 121 41.83 -14.75 -25.48
C LEU A 121 42.96 -14.15 -24.64
N GLN A 122 43.92 -13.54 -25.34
CA GLN A 122 45.14 -12.96 -24.78
C GLN A 122 45.08 -11.43 -24.87
N ILE A 123 45.58 -10.75 -23.82
CA ILE A 123 46.39 -9.51 -23.86
C ILE A 123 45.62 -8.25 -24.36
N CYS A 124 45.63 -7.09 -23.68
CA CYS A 124 46.79 -6.37 -23.14
C CYS A 124 46.63 -5.87 -21.69
N ALA A 125 47.76 -5.80 -20.97
CA ALA A 125 47.99 -4.98 -19.80
C ALA A 125 49.40 -4.36 -19.88
N ASP A 126 49.58 -3.15 -19.36
CA ASP A 126 50.85 -2.45 -19.13
C ASP A 126 50.49 -1.19 -18.29
N LYS A 127 51.15 -0.78 -17.19
CA LYS A 127 52.49 -1.10 -16.62
C LYS A 127 52.56 -0.96 -15.09
N ASP A 128 53.57 -1.63 -14.51
CA ASP A 128 54.27 -1.32 -13.26
C ASP A 128 55.73 -0.85 -13.57
N THR A 129 56.70 -0.53 -12.70
CA THR A 129 56.94 -0.60 -11.22
C THR A 129 57.94 0.57 -10.88
N PRO A 130 58.86 0.60 -9.87
CA PRO A 130 59.03 -0.16 -8.61
C PRO A 130 59.25 0.65 -7.29
N VAL A 131 59.19 -0.09 -6.17
CA VAL A 131 59.60 0.18 -4.75
C VAL A 131 61.15 0.21 -4.57
N PRO A 132 61.80 0.50 -3.39
CA PRO A 132 61.42 0.23 -1.97
C PRO A 132 61.81 1.30 -0.89
N GLY A 133 61.62 0.98 0.41
CA GLY A 133 62.32 1.63 1.56
C GLY A 133 61.59 1.64 2.93
N GLU A 134 61.90 0.67 3.82
CA GLU A 134 61.56 0.63 5.27
C GLU A 134 62.67 1.25 6.16
N PRO A 135 62.62 1.28 7.52
CA PRO A 135 61.54 1.60 8.48
C PRO A 135 62.02 2.57 9.62
N SER A 136 61.16 2.96 10.59
CA SER A 136 61.55 3.17 12.01
C SER A 136 60.38 3.59 12.94
N HIS A 137 60.58 3.46 14.26
CA HIS A 137 59.54 3.49 15.30
C HIS A 137 59.44 4.79 16.12
N SER A 138 58.23 5.03 16.64
CA SER A 138 57.90 5.60 17.97
C SER A 138 58.08 7.11 18.25
N ALA A 139 56.98 7.74 18.70
CA ALA A 139 56.93 8.54 19.93
C ALA A 139 55.47 8.71 20.41
N LYS A 140 55.20 8.48 21.70
CA LYS A 140 53.96 8.89 22.38
C LYS A 140 54.14 10.30 22.93
N ILE A 141 53.19 11.22 22.75
CA ILE A 141 53.08 12.42 23.60
C ILE A 141 51.62 12.65 24.02
N VAL A 142 51.45 13.02 25.29
CA VAL A 142 50.18 13.13 26.03
C VAL A 142 49.64 14.57 26.00
N HIS A 143 48.34 14.72 26.21
CA HIS A 143 47.61 16.00 26.27
C HIS A 143 48.19 17.03 27.25
N ALA A 144 48.13 18.31 26.85
CA ALA A 144 48.15 19.47 27.74
C ALA A 144 47.03 20.46 27.34
N PRO A 145 46.35 21.14 28.29
CA PRO A 145 45.19 21.97 28.00
C PRO A 145 45.56 23.45 27.72
N PRO A 146 44.89 24.14 26.77
CA PRO A 146 44.99 25.59 26.63
C PRO A 146 44.10 26.34 27.64
N LYS A 147 44.52 27.56 27.98
CA LYS A 147 43.99 28.42 29.06
C LYS A 147 42.68 29.14 28.67
N PRO A 148 41.86 29.60 29.64
CA PRO A 148 40.59 30.27 29.37
C PRO A 148 40.76 31.72 28.88
N GLY A 149 39.99 32.10 27.85
CA GLY A 149 39.91 33.47 27.33
C GLY A 149 38.73 34.25 27.92
N THR A 150 38.96 35.53 28.25
CA THR A 150 38.01 36.41 28.94
C THR A 150 36.82 36.83 28.06
N ALA A 151 35.65 36.98 28.67
CA ALA A 151 34.38 37.21 27.97
C ALA A 151 34.19 38.63 27.42
N ALA A 152 33.54 38.73 26.25
CA ALA A 152 32.78 39.89 25.82
C ALA A 152 31.28 39.58 25.98
N LYS A 153 30.59 40.29 26.88
CA LYS A 153 29.12 40.16 27.05
C LYS A 153 28.41 40.97 25.96
N LEU A 154 27.66 40.28 25.09
CA LEU A 154 26.50 40.87 24.42
C LEU A 154 25.23 40.27 25.03
N SER A 155 24.33 41.14 25.46
CA SER A 155 23.06 40.78 26.11
C SER A 155 22.03 40.21 25.13
N SER A 156 20.94 39.66 25.66
CA SER A 156 19.72 39.20 24.96
C SER A 156 19.74 37.89 24.14
N LYS A 157 20.32 36.81 24.68
CA LYS A 157 19.85 35.44 24.37
C LYS A 157 19.13 34.83 25.59
N PRO A 158 17.85 34.42 25.47
CA PRO A 158 17.15 33.75 26.57
C PRO A 158 17.78 32.38 26.84
N PRO A 159 17.89 31.92 28.09
CA PRO A 159 18.49 30.64 28.41
C PRO A 159 17.69 29.48 27.81
N CYS A 160 18.38 28.53 27.17
CA CYS A 160 17.78 27.37 26.53
C CYS A 160 17.06 26.48 27.56
N ARG A 161 15.73 26.65 27.69
CA ARG A 161 14.88 25.82 28.55
C ARG A 161 14.84 24.38 28.03
N LYS A 162 14.91 23.40 28.93
CA LYS A 162 14.79 21.98 28.56
C LYS A 162 13.40 21.72 27.96
N ALA A 163 13.33 20.91 26.90
CA ALA A 163 12.08 20.66 26.16
C ALA A 163 10.92 20.11 27.03
N LYS A 164 11.23 19.46 28.17
CA LYS A 164 10.25 19.00 29.16
C LYS A 164 9.50 20.15 29.83
N ASP A 165 10.16 21.27 30.08
CA ASP A 165 9.61 22.40 30.83
C ASP A 165 8.74 23.27 29.93
N ILE A 166 9.18 23.49 28.68
CA ILE A 166 8.36 24.13 27.61
C ILE A 166 7.05 23.33 27.39
N ARG A 167 7.10 21.99 27.42
CA ARG A 167 5.90 21.14 27.31
C ARG A 167 4.97 21.26 28.51
N LYS A 168 5.51 21.38 29.74
CA LYS A 168 4.71 21.64 30.95
C LYS A 168 4.04 23.02 30.92
N GLU A 169 4.78 24.05 30.55
CA GLU A 169 4.32 25.44 30.44
C GLU A 169 3.19 25.57 29.41
N ARG A 170 3.34 24.97 28.22
CA ARG A 170 2.26 24.89 27.21
C ARG A 170 1.03 24.13 27.70
N LYS A 171 1.18 23.11 28.56
CA LYS A 171 0.04 22.40 29.16
C LYS A 171 -0.71 23.30 30.16
N LEU A 172 0.03 24.04 30.98
CA LEU A 172 -0.54 24.97 31.96
C LEU A 172 -1.25 26.16 31.28
N GLN A 173 -0.64 26.74 30.24
CA GLN A 173 -1.27 27.80 29.42
C GLN A 173 -2.58 27.35 28.79
N LYS A 174 -2.65 26.13 28.23
CA LYS A 174 -3.91 25.57 27.72
C LYS A 174 -4.97 25.35 28.79
N LEU A 175 -4.57 24.97 30.01
CA LEU A 175 -5.50 24.78 31.12
C LEU A 175 -6.10 26.13 31.57
N LEU A 176 -5.26 27.17 31.69
CA LEU A 176 -5.68 28.53 32.04
C LEU A 176 -6.55 29.16 30.94
N GLN A 177 -6.19 28.98 29.66
CA GLN A 177 -6.98 29.50 28.54
C GLN A 177 -8.38 28.83 28.46
N ASN A 178 -8.47 27.52 28.69
CA ASN A 178 -9.75 26.83 28.83
C ASN A 178 -10.56 27.32 30.04
N GLN A 179 -9.90 27.76 31.12
CA GLN A 179 -10.57 28.28 32.32
C GLN A 179 -11.06 29.73 32.12
N MET A 180 -10.31 30.57 31.40
CA MET A 180 -10.71 31.94 31.05
C MET A 180 -11.87 31.95 30.04
N CYS A 181 -11.83 31.11 29.00
CA CYS A 181 -12.92 31.00 28.01
C CYS A 181 -14.25 30.45 28.60
N ALA A 182 -14.27 29.99 29.85
CA ALA A 182 -15.49 29.57 30.54
C ALA A 182 -16.19 30.71 31.33
N PHE A 183 -15.56 31.89 31.44
CA PHE A 183 -16.04 32.97 32.31
C PHE A 183 -16.53 34.22 31.55
N GLU A 184 -16.02 34.50 30.35
CA GLU A 184 -16.42 35.66 29.55
C GLU A 184 -17.30 35.28 28.37
N GLY A 185 -18.54 35.77 28.37
CA GLY A 185 -19.49 35.58 27.29
C GLY A 185 -19.39 36.66 26.20
N SER A 186 -19.64 36.22 24.96
CA SER A 186 -19.91 36.99 23.74
C SER A 186 -18.72 37.48 22.87
N GLN A 187 -18.90 37.22 21.56
CA GLN A 187 -18.36 37.90 20.37
C GLN A 187 -16.87 38.33 20.36
N PHE A 188 -16.01 37.57 19.67
CA PHE A 188 -15.52 37.91 18.31
C PHE A 188 -14.65 36.76 17.72
N GLN A 189 -14.68 36.63 16.39
CA GLN A 189 -13.80 35.84 15.48
C GLN A 189 -12.94 34.67 16.06
N ALA A 190 -13.44 33.44 15.94
CA ALA A 190 -12.67 32.20 16.21
C ALA A 190 -12.77 31.17 15.05
N GLY A 191 -12.53 31.64 13.81
CA GLY A 191 -12.75 30.89 12.58
C GLY A 191 -11.65 29.91 12.16
N ASP A 192 -11.10 29.07 13.05
CA ASP A 192 -10.10 28.06 12.61
C ASP A 192 -9.97 26.76 13.45
N GLN A 193 -10.94 26.42 14.31
CA GLN A 193 -10.88 25.16 15.08
C GLN A 193 -12.20 24.37 15.23
N VAL A 194 -13.32 24.88 14.73
CA VAL A 194 -14.66 24.28 14.95
C VAL A 194 -15.08 23.27 13.86
N PHE A 195 -14.48 23.33 12.67
CA PHE A 195 -14.95 22.65 11.44
C PHE A 195 -14.86 21.11 11.39
N LEU A 196 -14.53 20.43 12.49
CA LEU A 196 -14.50 18.95 12.59
C LEU A 196 -15.38 18.41 13.74
N LEU A 197 -16.16 19.25 14.40
CA LEU A 197 -16.96 18.90 15.59
C LEU A 197 -18.48 18.94 15.38
N GLN A 198 -18.97 19.41 14.24
CA GLN A 198 -20.41 19.43 13.93
C GLN A 198 -20.80 18.28 12.99
N ASN A 199 -20.73 17.04 13.49
CA ASN A 199 -21.69 15.98 13.18
C ASN A 199 -21.50 14.75 14.08
N SER A 200 -21.97 14.86 15.31
CA SER A 200 -22.50 13.73 16.08
C SER A 200 -23.30 14.24 17.29
N LYS A 201 -24.54 13.75 17.45
CA LYS A 201 -25.14 13.71 18.80
C LYS A 201 -24.20 12.89 19.67
N SER A 202 -23.88 13.38 20.86
CA SER A 202 -22.77 12.91 21.69
C SER A 202 -22.81 11.39 21.97
N LYS A 203 -22.04 10.60 21.21
CA LYS A 203 -21.60 9.28 21.62
C LYS A 203 -20.31 9.42 22.44
N THR A 204 -20.29 8.78 23.59
CA THR A 204 -19.20 8.78 24.57
C THR A 204 -17.88 8.29 23.99
N ASN A 205 -16.77 9.00 24.25
CA ASN A 205 -15.33 8.65 24.24
C ASN A 205 -14.75 7.52 23.33
N GLN A 206 -15.48 7.01 22.35
CA GLN A 206 -15.00 5.97 21.43
C GLN A 206 -14.12 6.59 20.34
N PRO A 207 -13.01 5.92 19.95
CA PRO A 207 -12.18 6.40 18.87
C PRO A 207 -12.94 6.27 17.53
N LYS A 208 -12.94 7.33 16.72
CA LYS A 208 -13.51 7.30 15.37
C LYS A 208 -12.97 6.10 14.58
N THR A 209 -13.88 5.34 13.97
CA THR A 209 -13.58 4.13 13.21
C THR A 209 -12.99 4.48 11.82
N ILE A 210 -12.95 3.56 10.85
CA ILE A 210 -12.52 3.87 9.48
C ILE A 210 -13.70 4.38 8.65
N GLU A 211 -14.86 3.78 8.88
CA GLU A 211 -16.18 4.11 8.33
C GLU A 211 -16.53 5.58 8.63
N ASP A 212 -16.26 6.04 9.87
CA ASP A 212 -16.38 7.45 10.34
C ASP A 212 -15.55 8.49 9.57
N PHE A 213 -14.69 8.07 8.63
CA PHE A 213 -13.98 8.95 7.69
C PHE A 213 -14.30 8.65 6.21
N VAL A 214 -14.65 7.40 5.89
CA VAL A 214 -14.84 6.90 4.52
C VAL A 214 -16.27 7.13 4.03
N PHE A 215 -17.27 6.99 4.91
CA PHE A 215 -18.69 7.12 4.61
C PHE A 215 -19.32 8.41 5.17
N VAL A 216 -18.50 9.44 5.38
CA VAL A 216 -18.96 10.75 5.86
C VAL A 216 -19.76 11.46 4.77
N SER A 217 -21.02 11.79 5.06
CA SER A 217 -21.79 12.77 4.29
C SER A 217 -21.09 14.13 4.40
N LEU A 218 -20.62 14.64 3.28
CA LEU A 218 -20.01 15.97 3.19
C LEU A 218 -21.08 17.07 3.14
N PRO A 219 -20.78 18.30 3.59
CA PRO A 219 -21.66 19.44 3.42
C PRO A 219 -21.95 19.78 1.95
N ASP A 220 -23.10 20.40 1.69
CA ASP A 220 -23.51 20.84 0.34
C ASP A 220 -22.59 21.95 -0.24
N ASP A 221 -21.84 22.67 0.62
CA ASP A 221 -20.84 23.68 0.24
C ASP A 221 -19.42 23.09 0.05
N ALA A 222 -19.26 21.76 0.05
CA ALA A 222 -17.98 21.12 -0.23
C ALA A 222 -17.47 21.48 -1.63
N ARG A 223 -16.21 21.94 -1.69
CA ARG A 223 -15.61 22.47 -2.92
C ARG A 223 -15.43 21.45 -4.05
N HIS A 224 -15.30 20.17 -3.70
CA HIS A 224 -15.23 19.07 -4.65
C HIS A 224 -16.27 17.99 -4.29
N LYS A 225 -16.71 17.23 -5.28
CA LYS A 225 -17.60 16.08 -5.10
C LYS A 225 -16.83 14.78 -5.37
N LEU A 226 -16.63 13.97 -4.33
CA LEU A 226 -16.10 12.61 -4.47
C LEU A 226 -17.27 11.62 -4.54
N GLU A 227 -17.33 10.83 -5.60
CA GLU A 227 -18.18 9.64 -5.72
C GLU A 227 -17.29 8.41 -5.83
N VAL A 228 -17.64 7.33 -5.13
CA VAL A 228 -16.98 6.03 -5.29
C VAL A 228 -18.00 5.05 -5.83
N ARG A 229 -17.72 4.46 -7.00
CA ARG A 229 -18.62 3.55 -7.72
C ARG A 229 -17.98 2.18 -7.78
N LEU A 230 -18.74 1.13 -7.51
CA LEU A 230 -18.34 -0.26 -7.74
C LEU A 230 -18.94 -0.68 -9.08
N VAL A 231 -18.09 -0.93 -10.08
CA VAL A 231 -18.50 -1.26 -11.44
C VAL A 231 -18.06 -2.70 -11.75
N PRO A 232 -18.97 -3.63 -12.09
CA PRO A 232 -18.60 -4.97 -12.53
C PRO A 232 -17.72 -4.91 -13.77
N VAL A 233 -16.69 -5.74 -13.83
CA VAL A 233 -15.81 -5.82 -15.01
C VAL A 233 -16.49 -6.66 -16.09
N SER A 234 -17.32 -6.02 -16.89
CA SER A 234 -18.04 -6.65 -18.01
C SER A 234 -18.22 -5.67 -19.16
N PHE A 235 -17.81 -6.07 -20.37
CA PHE A 235 -18.09 -5.33 -21.60
C PHE A 235 -19.59 -5.33 -21.98
N GLU A 236 -20.44 -6.01 -21.22
CA GLU A 236 -21.90 -5.93 -21.34
C GLU A 236 -22.48 -4.81 -20.45
N ASP A 237 -21.85 -4.51 -19.31
CA ASP A 237 -22.31 -3.51 -18.34
C ASP A 237 -22.24 -2.06 -18.91
N PRO A 238 -23.32 -1.26 -18.81
CA PRO A 238 -23.33 0.12 -19.30
C PRO A 238 -22.38 1.07 -18.57
N GLN A 239 -22.17 0.90 -17.26
CA GLN A 239 -21.26 1.76 -16.48
C GLN A 239 -19.80 1.46 -16.82
N PHE A 240 -19.46 0.17 -16.99
CA PHE A 240 -18.14 -0.25 -17.45
C PHE A 240 -17.85 0.29 -18.86
N LYS A 241 -18.74 0.06 -19.83
CA LYS A 241 -18.59 0.59 -21.20
C LYS A 241 -18.43 2.11 -21.25
N SER A 242 -19.24 2.86 -20.50
CA SER A 242 -19.18 4.33 -20.51
C SER A 242 -17.97 4.92 -19.78
N SER A 243 -17.35 4.18 -18.87
CA SER A 243 -16.14 4.59 -18.13
C SER A 243 -14.83 4.09 -18.74
N PHE A 244 -14.87 3.03 -19.57
CA PHE A 244 -13.71 2.33 -20.13
C PHE A 244 -12.62 3.27 -20.67
N ASN A 245 -12.96 4.18 -21.60
CA ASN A 245 -11.97 5.08 -22.21
C ASN A 245 -11.29 6.01 -21.20
N GLN A 246 -12.03 6.52 -20.21
CA GLN A 246 -11.42 7.33 -19.14
C GLN A 246 -10.49 6.48 -18.26
N SER A 247 -10.89 5.25 -17.98
CA SER A 247 -10.12 4.27 -17.20
C SER A 247 -8.81 3.88 -17.92
N ALA A 248 -8.88 3.54 -19.21
CA ALA A 248 -7.72 3.21 -20.04
C ALA A 248 -6.75 4.39 -20.16
N THR A 249 -7.27 5.61 -20.41
CA THR A 249 -6.47 6.84 -20.45
C THR A 249 -5.76 7.11 -19.12
N LEU A 250 -6.45 6.88 -18.00
CA LEU A 250 -5.90 7.04 -16.65
C LEU A 250 -4.79 6.01 -16.37
N PHE A 251 -5.00 4.75 -16.77
CA PHE A 251 -4.00 3.69 -16.68
C PHE A 251 -2.74 4.05 -17.47
N ALA A 252 -2.88 4.45 -18.74
CA ALA A 252 -1.75 4.84 -19.59
C ALA A 252 -0.93 5.99 -18.97
N ARG A 253 -1.63 7.05 -18.48
CA ARG A 253 -0.99 8.17 -17.77
C ARG A 253 -0.23 7.70 -16.52
N TYR A 254 -0.80 6.78 -15.75
CA TYR A 254 -0.17 6.22 -14.55
C TYR A 254 1.07 5.39 -14.89
N GLN A 255 1.00 4.47 -15.87
CA GLN A 255 2.12 3.65 -16.32
C GLN A 255 3.30 4.51 -16.79
N MET A 256 3.05 5.47 -17.70
CA MET A 256 4.08 6.38 -18.20
C MET A 256 4.71 7.23 -17.10
N ALA A 257 3.91 7.73 -16.14
CA ALA A 257 4.39 8.60 -15.08
C ALA A 257 5.16 7.85 -13.97
N ILE A 258 4.65 6.69 -13.53
CA ILE A 258 5.14 5.96 -12.35
C ILE A 258 6.08 4.81 -12.74
N HIS A 259 5.70 4.00 -13.73
CA HIS A 259 6.48 2.85 -14.18
C HIS A 259 7.52 3.18 -15.26
N LYS A 260 7.37 4.33 -15.93
CA LYS A 260 8.20 4.81 -17.06
C LYS A 260 8.06 3.96 -18.33
N ASP A 261 6.93 3.27 -18.45
CA ASP A 261 6.56 2.49 -19.63
C ASP A 261 6.38 3.41 -20.85
N THR A 262 6.56 2.88 -22.06
CA THR A 262 6.41 3.66 -23.30
C THR A 262 4.93 3.81 -23.69
N PRO A 263 4.54 4.79 -24.51
CA PRO A 263 3.17 4.91 -25.00
C PRO A 263 2.64 3.65 -25.71
N SER A 264 3.52 2.88 -26.36
CA SER A 264 3.19 1.60 -26.99
C SER A 264 2.89 0.47 -26.00
N ASP A 265 3.43 0.53 -24.78
CA ASP A 265 3.16 -0.47 -23.73
C ASP A 265 1.88 -0.16 -22.94
N CYS A 266 1.22 0.95 -23.26
CA CYS A 266 0.12 1.54 -22.50
C CYS A 266 -1.23 1.52 -23.26
N GLY A 267 -1.36 0.65 -24.27
CA GLY A 267 -2.54 0.58 -25.13
C GLY A 267 -3.80 0.04 -24.44
N GLU A 268 -4.94 0.20 -25.10
CA GLU A 268 -6.22 -0.37 -24.65
C GLU A 268 -6.19 -1.90 -24.57
N ASN A 269 -5.36 -2.55 -25.39
CA ASN A 269 -5.14 -4.00 -25.36
C ASN A 269 -4.42 -4.43 -24.08
N GLU A 270 -3.36 -3.72 -23.70
CA GLU A 270 -2.58 -3.97 -22.48
C GLU A 270 -3.44 -3.71 -21.24
N PHE A 271 -4.19 -2.60 -21.23
CA PHE A 271 -5.18 -2.28 -20.21
C PHE A 271 -6.22 -3.40 -20.07
N THR A 272 -6.82 -3.82 -21.19
CA THR A 272 -7.84 -4.88 -21.21
C THR A 272 -7.27 -6.20 -20.70
N ARG A 273 -6.18 -6.67 -21.30
CA ARG A 273 -5.53 -7.95 -20.96
C ARG A 273 -5.07 -8.01 -19.50
N PHE A 274 -4.64 -6.88 -18.91
CA PHE A 274 -4.11 -6.87 -17.55
C PHE A 274 -5.18 -6.64 -16.48
N LEU A 275 -6.12 -5.71 -16.72
CA LEU A 275 -7.01 -5.16 -15.69
C LEU A 275 -8.51 -5.39 -15.93
N CYS A 276 -8.91 -5.79 -17.14
CA CYS A 276 -10.31 -6.08 -17.48
C CYS A 276 -10.54 -7.59 -17.66
N ASP A 277 -9.59 -8.28 -18.27
CA ASP A 277 -9.60 -9.73 -18.36
C ASP A 277 -9.50 -10.37 -16.97
N SER A 278 -10.39 -11.31 -16.71
CA SER A 278 -10.44 -12.09 -15.46
C SER A 278 -10.74 -13.56 -15.76
N PRO A 279 -10.20 -14.51 -14.96
CA PRO A 279 -10.61 -15.91 -14.97
C PRO A 279 -11.77 -16.18 -14.00
N LEU A 280 -12.25 -15.16 -13.27
CA LEU A 280 -13.37 -15.30 -12.36
C LEU A 280 -14.69 -15.17 -13.13
N GLU A 281 -15.55 -16.17 -12.98
CA GLU A 281 -16.93 -16.10 -13.39
C GLU A 281 -17.73 -15.28 -12.37
N ALA A 282 -18.67 -14.46 -12.85
CA ALA A 282 -19.50 -13.64 -11.97
C ALA A 282 -20.64 -14.47 -11.38
N GLU A 283 -20.79 -14.47 -10.05
CA GLU A 283 -21.74 -15.33 -9.34
C GLU A 283 -22.58 -14.52 -8.34
N ASN A 284 -23.91 -14.73 -8.36
CA ASN A 284 -24.83 -14.17 -7.36
C ASN A 284 -25.32 -15.29 -6.42
N ALA A 285 -24.50 -15.64 -5.43
CA ALA A 285 -24.86 -16.62 -4.41
C ALA A 285 -25.99 -16.08 -3.49
N PRO A 286 -26.95 -16.92 -3.04
CA PRO A 286 -28.06 -16.48 -2.16
C PRO A 286 -27.61 -15.86 -0.82
N ASN A 287 -26.44 -16.30 -0.31
CA ASN A 287 -25.81 -15.78 0.91
C ASN A 287 -24.59 -14.89 0.60
N GLY A 288 -24.49 -14.40 -0.65
CA GLY A 288 -23.41 -13.53 -1.11
C GLY A 288 -23.68 -12.04 -0.86
N PRO A 289 -22.71 -11.17 -1.15
CA PRO A 289 -22.93 -9.74 -1.17
C PRO A 289 -23.88 -9.34 -2.30
N GLU A 290 -24.63 -8.25 -2.13
CA GLU A 290 -25.63 -7.75 -3.10
C GLU A 290 -25.02 -7.38 -4.48
N CYS A 291 -23.72 -7.13 -4.54
CA CYS A 291 -22.99 -6.89 -5.79
C CYS A 291 -22.52 -8.16 -6.52
N GLY A 292 -22.70 -9.34 -5.92
CA GLY A 292 -22.16 -10.60 -6.40
C GLY A 292 -20.66 -10.78 -6.15
N TYR A 293 -20.16 -11.97 -6.48
CA TYR A 293 -18.75 -12.33 -6.56
C TYR A 293 -18.23 -12.13 -7.99
N GLY A 294 -16.92 -11.91 -8.13
CA GLY A 294 -16.25 -11.68 -9.42
C GLY A 294 -15.25 -10.53 -9.37
N SER A 295 -14.93 -9.96 -10.53
CA SER A 295 -14.00 -8.83 -10.66
C SER A 295 -14.72 -7.49 -10.86
N PHE A 296 -14.24 -6.46 -10.16
CA PHE A 296 -14.84 -5.13 -10.14
C PHE A 296 -13.77 -4.04 -10.27
N HIS A 297 -14.14 -2.93 -10.89
CA HIS A 297 -13.41 -1.67 -10.82
C HIS A 297 -14.09 -0.77 -9.78
N GLN A 298 -13.42 -0.55 -8.65
CA GLN A 298 -13.81 0.45 -7.67
C GLN A 298 -13.27 1.82 -8.13
N GLN A 299 -14.12 2.59 -8.79
CA GLN A 299 -13.78 3.84 -9.45
C GLN A 299 -13.97 5.04 -8.51
N TYR A 300 -12.97 5.91 -8.45
CA TYR A 300 -12.96 7.13 -7.65
C TYR A 300 -13.14 8.34 -8.57
N TRP A 301 -14.34 8.90 -8.56
CA TRP A 301 -14.74 10.04 -9.38
C TRP A 301 -14.66 11.32 -8.56
N LEU A 302 -13.87 12.29 -9.00
CA LEU A 302 -13.81 13.63 -8.44
C LEU A 302 -14.34 14.63 -9.47
N ASP A 303 -15.36 15.40 -9.10
CA ASP A 303 -15.97 16.43 -9.96
C ASP A 303 -16.39 15.93 -11.36
N GLY A 304 -16.81 14.66 -11.44
CA GLY A 304 -17.22 14.02 -12.70
C GLY A 304 -16.08 13.41 -13.54
N LYS A 305 -14.82 13.44 -13.07
CA LYS A 305 -13.66 12.79 -13.70
C LYS A 305 -13.14 11.64 -12.85
N ILE A 306 -12.75 10.51 -13.44
CA ILE A 306 -12.05 9.43 -12.74
C ILE A 306 -10.62 9.90 -12.34
N ILE A 307 -10.28 9.80 -11.06
CA ILE A 307 -8.93 10.12 -10.52
C ILE A 307 -8.18 8.90 -9.99
N ALA A 308 -8.87 7.79 -9.70
CA ALA A 308 -8.26 6.50 -9.35
C ALA A 308 -9.21 5.35 -9.63
N VAL A 309 -8.67 4.15 -9.85
CA VAL A 309 -9.45 2.90 -9.94
C VAL A 309 -8.70 1.77 -9.24
N GLY A 310 -9.33 1.22 -8.21
CA GLY A 310 -8.91 -0.05 -7.60
C GLY A 310 -9.52 -1.21 -8.37
N VAL A 311 -8.69 -2.07 -8.95
CA VAL A 311 -9.11 -3.34 -9.55
C VAL A 311 -9.15 -4.36 -8.43
N ILE A 312 -10.34 -4.80 -8.07
CA ILE A 312 -10.58 -5.70 -6.94
C ILE A 312 -11.34 -6.94 -7.38
N ASP A 313 -11.02 -8.07 -6.76
CA ASP A 313 -11.84 -9.27 -6.84
C ASP A 313 -12.61 -9.43 -5.52
N ILE A 314 -13.93 -9.65 -5.62
CA ILE A 314 -14.80 -9.96 -4.48
C ILE A 314 -15.05 -11.47 -4.51
N LEU A 315 -14.61 -12.15 -3.45
CA LEU A 315 -14.59 -13.60 -3.31
C LEU A 315 -15.29 -14.01 -1.99
N PRO A 316 -15.75 -15.26 -1.83
CA PRO A 316 -16.50 -15.69 -0.65
C PRO A 316 -15.85 -15.37 0.71
N TYR A 317 -14.52 -15.36 0.78
CA TYR A 317 -13.77 -15.10 2.01
C TYR A 317 -13.07 -13.73 2.06
N CYS A 318 -13.00 -13.00 0.94
CA CYS A 318 -12.21 -11.76 0.90
C CYS A 318 -12.56 -10.76 -0.21
N VAL A 319 -12.15 -9.50 0.01
CA VAL A 319 -11.82 -8.58 -1.09
C VAL A 319 -10.31 -8.69 -1.35
N SER A 320 -9.93 -8.90 -2.61
CA SER A 320 -8.53 -8.95 -3.06
C SER A 320 -8.21 -7.76 -3.94
N SER A 321 -7.33 -6.88 -3.46
CA SER A 321 -6.76 -5.77 -4.24
C SER A 321 -5.77 -6.33 -5.26
N VAL A 322 -6.13 -6.29 -6.55
CA VAL A 322 -5.33 -6.81 -7.66
C VAL A 322 -4.36 -5.75 -8.15
N TYR A 323 -4.87 -4.54 -8.41
CA TYR A 323 -4.08 -3.42 -8.91
C TYR A 323 -4.73 -2.08 -8.55
N LEU A 324 -3.93 -1.01 -8.50
CA LEU A 324 -4.41 0.36 -8.37
C LEU A 324 -3.62 1.26 -9.32
N TYR A 325 -4.35 2.07 -10.07
CA TYR A 325 -3.81 3.16 -10.88
C TYR A 325 -4.58 4.45 -10.58
N TYR A 326 -3.90 5.59 -10.64
CA TYR A 326 -4.45 6.89 -10.27
C TYR A 326 -3.81 8.03 -11.05
N ASP A 327 -4.45 9.19 -11.07
CA ASP A 327 -3.95 10.37 -11.77
C ASP A 327 -2.79 10.97 -10.96
N PRO A 328 -1.55 11.02 -11.50
CA PRO A 328 -0.37 11.49 -10.78
C PRO A 328 -0.50 12.91 -10.19
N ASP A 329 -1.37 13.76 -10.77
CA ASP A 329 -1.65 15.11 -10.26
C ASP A 329 -2.26 15.08 -8.85
N TYR A 330 -2.87 13.96 -8.47
CA TYR A 330 -3.49 13.70 -7.18
C TYR A 330 -2.63 12.81 -6.26
N SER A 331 -1.38 12.52 -6.64
CA SER A 331 -0.39 11.80 -5.81
C SER A 331 -0.29 12.33 -4.39
N PHE A 332 -0.42 13.66 -4.21
CA PHE A 332 -0.43 14.30 -2.90
C PHE A 332 -1.52 13.75 -1.95
N LEU A 333 -2.62 13.18 -2.45
CA LEU A 333 -3.67 12.58 -1.62
C LEU A 333 -3.30 11.19 -1.07
N SER A 334 -2.15 10.63 -1.46
CA SER A 334 -1.69 9.29 -1.07
C SER A 334 -2.71 8.21 -1.43
N LEU A 335 -3.18 8.24 -2.69
CA LEU A 335 -4.31 7.44 -3.17
C LEU A 335 -4.14 5.93 -2.98
N GLY A 336 -2.90 5.41 -3.00
CA GLY A 336 -2.58 4.02 -2.62
C GLY A 336 -3.01 3.64 -1.20
N VAL A 337 -2.70 4.48 -0.22
CA VAL A 337 -3.13 4.25 1.18
C VAL A 337 -4.62 4.54 1.34
N TYR A 338 -5.15 5.54 0.61
CA TYR A 338 -6.57 5.88 0.67
C TYR A 338 -7.47 4.77 0.12
N SER A 339 -7.12 4.15 -1.02
CA SER A 339 -7.91 3.06 -1.60
C SER A 339 -7.88 1.83 -0.71
N ALA A 340 -6.70 1.43 -0.20
CA ALA A 340 -6.61 0.30 0.72
C ALA A 340 -7.46 0.51 1.99
N LEU A 341 -7.54 1.74 2.52
CA LEU A 341 -8.42 2.07 3.64
C LEU A 341 -9.91 2.03 3.25
N ARG A 342 -10.28 2.46 2.04
CA ARG A 342 -11.65 2.29 1.51
C ARG A 342 -12.00 0.82 1.31
N GLU A 343 -11.09 0.02 0.75
CA GLU A 343 -11.27 -1.41 0.48
C GLU A 343 -11.39 -2.22 1.78
N ILE A 344 -10.67 -1.86 2.85
CA ILE A 344 -10.87 -2.43 4.20
C ILE A 344 -12.27 -2.09 4.75
N ALA A 345 -12.70 -0.83 4.64
CA ALA A 345 -14.04 -0.42 5.09
C ALA A 345 -15.15 -1.11 4.28
N PHE A 346 -14.95 -1.25 2.97
CA PHE A 346 -15.85 -1.95 2.07
C PHE A 346 -15.92 -3.45 2.37
N THR A 347 -14.79 -4.11 2.66
CA THR A 347 -14.75 -5.52 3.10
C THR A 347 -15.65 -5.74 4.33
N ARG A 348 -15.62 -4.82 5.30
CA ARG A 348 -16.48 -4.87 6.49
C ARG A 348 -17.96 -4.66 6.17
N GLN A 349 -18.26 -3.79 5.22
CA GLN A 349 -19.64 -3.58 4.74
C GLN A 349 -20.18 -4.85 4.07
N LEU A 350 -19.38 -5.54 3.26
CA LEU A 350 -19.79 -6.81 2.64
C LEU A 350 -19.97 -7.93 3.67
N HIS A 351 -19.12 -7.96 4.71
CA HIS A 351 -19.23 -8.93 5.82
C HIS A 351 -20.61 -8.93 6.51
N GLU A 352 -21.31 -7.78 6.55
CA GLU A 352 -22.67 -7.69 7.12
C GLU A 352 -23.69 -8.56 6.39
N LYS A 353 -23.43 -8.93 5.12
CA LYS A 353 -24.27 -9.81 4.29
C LYS A 353 -23.64 -11.18 4.06
N ALA A 354 -22.32 -11.24 3.93
CA ALA A 354 -21.55 -12.46 3.72
C ALA A 354 -20.53 -12.67 4.87
N PRO A 355 -20.91 -13.33 5.99
CA PRO A 355 -20.08 -13.41 7.19
C PRO A 355 -18.69 -14.05 6.99
N ASP A 356 -18.55 -14.95 6.02
CA ASP A 356 -17.26 -15.56 5.66
C ASP A 356 -16.26 -14.56 5.06
N LEU A 357 -16.77 -13.46 4.48
CA LEU A 357 -16.00 -12.41 3.82
C LEU A 357 -15.34 -11.46 4.84
N CYS A 358 -14.34 -11.98 5.55
CA CYS A 358 -13.72 -11.31 6.71
C CYS A 358 -12.29 -10.79 6.43
N PHE A 359 -11.71 -11.10 5.28
CA PHE A 359 -10.32 -10.75 4.95
C PHE A 359 -10.21 -9.72 3.82
N TYR A 360 -9.15 -8.92 3.88
CA TYR A 360 -8.70 -8.03 2.79
C TYR A 360 -7.27 -8.42 2.38
N TYR A 361 -7.02 -8.61 1.09
CA TYR A 361 -5.74 -9.07 0.55
C TYR A 361 -5.08 -7.96 -0.29
N MET A 362 -3.80 -7.66 -0.05
CA MET A 362 -3.03 -6.59 -0.75
C MET A 362 -2.01 -7.16 -1.76
N GLY A 363 -2.40 -8.26 -2.42
CA GLY A 363 -1.49 -9.08 -3.21
C GLY A 363 -0.48 -9.83 -2.33
N PHE A 364 0.72 -10.03 -2.86
CA PHE A 364 1.87 -10.60 -2.16
C PHE A 364 2.99 -9.59 -1.96
N TYR A 365 3.96 -9.99 -1.14
CA TYR A 365 5.29 -9.41 -0.94
C TYR A 365 6.35 -10.43 -1.36
N ILE A 366 7.42 -9.99 -2.02
CA ILE A 366 8.62 -10.81 -2.29
C ILE A 366 9.79 -10.11 -1.59
N HIS A 367 10.39 -10.76 -0.59
CA HIS A 367 11.41 -10.15 0.25
C HIS A 367 12.65 -9.67 -0.52
N SER A 368 13.05 -10.41 -1.55
CA SER A 368 14.17 -10.07 -2.43
C SER A 368 13.87 -8.99 -3.47
N CYS A 369 12.62 -8.52 -3.60
CA CYS A 369 12.23 -7.56 -4.64
C CYS A 369 12.24 -6.11 -4.13
N PRO A 370 13.18 -5.24 -4.58
CA PRO A 370 13.26 -3.86 -4.08
C PRO A 370 12.00 -3.04 -4.39
N LYS A 371 11.34 -3.29 -5.53
CA LYS A 371 10.08 -2.65 -5.94
C LYS A 371 8.90 -2.96 -5.02
N MET A 372 9.02 -3.89 -4.08
CA MET A 372 7.93 -4.32 -3.18
C MET A 372 8.17 -3.94 -1.71
N ARG A 373 9.27 -3.24 -1.38
CA ARG A 373 9.62 -2.83 0.00
C ARG A 373 8.56 -1.95 0.69
N TYR A 374 7.73 -1.29 -0.11
CA TYR A 374 6.68 -0.39 0.37
C TYR A 374 5.45 -1.09 0.98
N LYS A 375 5.35 -2.41 0.78
CA LYS A 375 4.21 -3.22 1.22
C LYS A 375 4.43 -3.85 2.59
#